data_AF-A0A2I3SG95-F1
#
_entry.id   AF-A0A2I3SG95-F1
#
_cell.length_a   1.000
_cell.length_b   1.000
_cell.length_c   1.000
_cell.angle_alpha   90.00
_cell.angle_beta   90.00
_cell.angle_gamma   90.00
#
_symmetry.space_group_name_H-M   'P 1'
#
loop_
_entity.id
_entity.type
_entity.pdbx_description
1 polymer ?
#
loop_
_entity_poly.entity_id
_entity_poly.type
_entity_poly.pdbx_seq_one_letter_code
_entity_poly.pdbx_strand_id
1 'polypeptide(L)'
;MKAIVFAGLLGVFLTPALANYNINVNDDNNNAGSGQQSVSINNEHNVANVDNNNGWDSWNSIWDYGNGFAATRLFQKKTCIVHKMNKEVMPSIQSLDALVKEKKLQGKGPGGPPPKGLMYSVNPNKVDDLSKFGKNIANMCRGIPTYMAEEMQEASLFFYSGTCYTTSILWIVDISFCGDTVEN
;
A
#
# COMPACT_ATOMS: atom_id res chain seq x y z
N MET A 1 -43.98 49.68 -5.98
CA MET A 1 -42.54 49.41 -5.75
C MET A 1 -42.39 47.91 -5.51
N LYS A 2 -41.56 47.26 -6.34
CA LYS A 2 -40.94 45.92 -6.25
C LYS A 2 -41.80 44.66 -6.13
N ALA A 3 -41.85 43.90 -7.23
CA ALA A 3 -42.02 42.45 -7.24
C ALA A 3 -40.71 41.78 -6.77
N ILE A 4 -40.81 40.70 -6.00
CA ILE A 4 -39.68 39.83 -5.65
C ILE A 4 -39.99 38.44 -6.21
N VAL A 5 -39.17 38.00 -7.16
CA VAL A 5 -39.18 36.64 -7.71
C VAL A 5 -38.06 35.87 -7.02
N PHE A 6 -38.40 34.84 -6.25
CA PHE A 6 -37.42 33.87 -5.73
C PHE A 6 -37.31 32.71 -6.72
N ALA A 7 -36.22 32.68 -7.49
CA ALA A 7 -35.81 31.51 -8.25
C ALA A 7 -34.99 30.59 -7.33
N GLY A 8 -35.57 29.49 -6.86
CA GLY A 8 -34.87 28.45 -6.11
C GLY A 8 -34.17 27.49 -7.07
N LEU A 9 -32.84 27.53 -7.13
CA LEU A 9 -32.03 26.49 -7.76
C LEU A 9 -31.90 25.31 -6.79
N LEU A 10 -32.60 24.21 -7.08
CA LEU A 10 -32.37 22.91 -6.45
C LEU A 10 -31.03 22.35 -6.95
N GLY A 11 -29.97 22.59 -6.19
CA GLY A 11 -28.69 21.92 -6.38
C GLY A 11 -28.81 20.45 -5.98
N VAL A 12 -28.90 19.56 -6.96
CA VAL A 12 -28.76 18.12 -6.72
C VAL A 12 -27.29 17.85 -6.42
N PHE A 13 -26.95 17.72 -5.14
CA PHE A 13 -25.66 17.16 -4.73
C PHE A 13 -25.66 15.66 -5.06
N LEU A 14 -25.19 15.32 -6.26
CA LEU A 14 -24.77 13.97 -6.56
C LEU A 14 -23.49 13.72 -5.77
N THR A 15 -23.60 13.10 -4.59
CA THR A 15 -22.43 12.50 -3.96
C THR A 15 -21.96 11.37 -4.88
N PRO A 16 -20.71 11.38 -5.37
CA PRO A 16 -20.17 10.22 -6.08
C PRO A 16 -20.30 9.00 -5.17
N ALA A 17 -20.95 7.95 -5.64
CA ALA A 17 -20.99 6.68 -4.93
C ALA A 17 -19.60 6.03 -5.07
N LEU A 18 -18.72 6.29 -4.11
CA LEU A 18 -17.40 5.68 -4.04
C LEU A 18 -17.55 4.18 -3.77
N ALA A 19 -16.94 3.35 -4.63
CA ALA A 19 -16.85 1.91 -4.41
C ALA A 19 -15.65 1.60 -3.51
N ASN A 20 -15.79 1.77 -2.20
CA ASN A 20 -14.76 1.40 -1.21
C ASN A 20 -14.99 -0.05 -0.77
N TYR A 21 -14.18 -0.99 -1.29
CA TYR A 21 -14.30 -2.42 -0.95
C TYR A 21 -13.32 -2.77 0.17
N ASN A 22 -13.79 -2.84 1.42
CA ASN A 22 -12.97 -3.27 2.55
C ASN A 22 -13.08 -4.79 2.75
N ILE A 23 -11.99 -5.51 2.60
CA ILE A 23 -11.93 -6.95 2.91
C ILE A 23 -10.93 -7.19 4.01
N ASN A 24 -11.37 -7.86 5.08
CA ASN A 24 -10.49 -8.39 6.12
C ASN A 24 -10.02 -9.79 5.74
N VAL A 25 -8.71 -10.00 5.84
CA VAL A 25 -7.94 -11.14 5.40
C VAL A 25 -7.38 -11.82 6.65
N ASN A 26 -8.18 -12.70 7.26
CA ASN A 26 -7.82 -13.50 8.44
C ASN A 26 -7.84 -15.00 8.11
N ASP A 27 -6.89 -15.75 8.67
CA ASP A 27 -6.90 -17.21 8.72
C ASP A 27 -6.76 -17.65 10.19
N ASP A 28 -7.68 -18.50 10.68
CA ASP A 28 -7.83 -18.85 12.10
C ASP A 28 -6.96 -20.05 12.54
N ASN A 29 -6.13 -20.62 11.66
CA ASN A 29 -5.32 -21.79 12.01
C ASN A 29 -3.96 -21.78 11.31
N ASN A 30 -2.95 -21.17 11.94
CA ASN A 30 -1.62 -21.75 12.18
C ASN A 30 -0.60 -20.66 12.53
N ASN A 31 0.16 -20.96 13.59
CA ASN A 31 1.04 -20.05 14.30
C ASN A 31 2.34 -19.78 13.50
N ALA A 32 2.36 -18.72 12.69
CA ALA A 32 3.52 -17.86 12.36
C ALA A 32 3.15 -16.90 11.20
N GLY A 33 2.58 -15.74 11.52
CA GLY A 33 2.66 -14.55 10.68
C GLY A 33 1.78 -14.46 9.43
N SER A 34 0.46 -14.69 9.51
CA SER A 34 -0.48 -13.96 8.64
C SER A 34 -1.89 -13.97 9.22
N GLY A 35 -2.26 -12.90 9.92
CA GLY A 35 -3.64 -12.63 10.31
C GLY A 35 -3.78 -11.13 10.52
N GLN A 36 -4.88 -10.55 10.04
CA GLN A 36 -5.28 -9.15 10.16
C GLN A 36 -4.85 -8.19 9.05
N GLN A 37 -4.74 -8.66 7.80
CA GLN A 37 -4.65 -7.71 6.69
C GLN A 37 -6.02 -7.21 6.26
N SER A 38 -6.15 -5.94 5.90
CA SER A 38 -7.33 -5.47 5.20
C SER A 38 -6.94 -4.68 3.95
N VAL A 39 -7.70 -4.85 2.89
CA VAL A 39 -7.50 -4.13 1.63
C VAL A 39 -8.70 -3.25 1.33
N SER A 40 -8.42 -2.03 0.89
CA SER A 40 -9.41 -1.10 0.36
C SER A 40 -8.93 -0.52 -0.98
N ILE A 41 -9.86 -0.38 -1.92
CA ILE A 41 -9.56 0.08 -3.29
C ILE A 41 -10.44 1.28 -3.58
N ASN A 42 -9.80 2.37 -4.01
CA ASN A 42 -10.46 3.54 -4.55
C ASN A 42 -10.14 3.66 -6.05
N ASN A 43 -11.06 3.14 -6.87
CA ASN A 43 -10.94 3.18 -8.33
C ASN A 43 -11.04 4.61 -8.92
N GLU A 44 -11.72 5.54 -8.24
CA GLU A 44 -11.81 6.94 -8.71
C GLU A 44 -10.46 7.65 -8.60
N HIS A 45 -9.70 7.36 -7.55
CA HIS A 45 -8.38 7.97 -7.32
C HIS A 45 -7.22 7.08 -7.77
N ASN A 46 -7.49 5.88 -8.30
CA ASN A 46 -6.48 4.89 -8.67
C ASN A 46 -5.51 4.58 -7.51
N VAL A 47 -6.06 4.30 -6.32
CA VAL A 47 -5.30 3.99 -5.11
C VAL A 47 -5.81 2.71 -4.46
N ALA A 48 -4.88 1.88 -3.99
CA ALA A 48 -5.17 0.81 -3.06
C ALA A 48 -4.47 1.05 -1.73
N ASN A 49 -5.12 0.65 -0.63
CA ASN A 49 -4.57 0.71 0.72
C ASN A 49 -4.62 -0.69 1.33
N VAL A 50 -3.52 -1.11 1.94
CA VAL A 50 -3.42 -2.38 2.67
C VAL A 50 -2.98 -2.09 4.09
N ASP A 51 -3.83 -2.43 5.05
CA ASP A 51 -3.49 -2.41 6.47
C ASP A 51 -3.08 -3.81 6.91
N ASN A 52 -2.07 -3.91 7.77
CA ASN A 52 -1.69 -5.14 8.45
C ASN A 52 -1.66 -4.88 9.95
N ASN A 53 -2.60 -5.46 10.69
CA ASN A 53 -2.72 -5.25 12.13
C ASN A 53 -2.08 -6.40 12.90
N ASN A 54 -0.77 -6.58 12.81
CA ASN A 54 -0.06 -7.67 13.49
C ASN A 54 0.63 -7.21 14.79
N GLY A 55 -0.09 -6.51 15.66
CA GLY A 55 0.45 -6.03 16.93
C GLY A 55 1.67 -5.10 16.74
N TRP A 56 2.82 -5.50 17.27
CA TRP A 56 4.08 -4.75 17.12
C TRP A 56 4.59 -4.72 15.67
N ASP A 57 4.26 -5.72 14.86
CA ASP A 57 4.63 -5.80 13.44
C ASP A 57 3.54 -5.21 12.52
N SER A 58 2.72 -4.31 13.06
CA SER A 58 1.71 -3.64 12.25
C SER A 58 2.36 -2.68 11.25
N TRP A 59 1.77 -2.59 10.08
CA TRP A 59 2.15 -1.65 9.03
C TRP A 59 0.94 -1.28 8.17
N ASN A 60 1.06 -0.20 7.42
CA ASN A 60 0.07 0.21 6.42
C ASN A 60 0.79 0.56 5.12
N SER A 61 0.20 0.20 3.99
CA SER A 61 0.76 0.45 2.65
C SER A 61 -0.26 1.13 1.74
N ILE A 62 0.16 2.19 1.04
CA ILE A 62 -0.61 2.83 -0.04
C ILE A 62 0.08 2.56 -1.36
N TRP A 63 -0.67 2.06 -2.34
CA TRP A 63 -0.24 1.90 -3.72
C TRP A 63 -0.97 2.95 -4.57
N ASP A 64 -0.25 3.99 -4.96
CA ASP A 64 -0.77 5.10 -5.77
C ASP A 64 -0.44 4.84 -7.23
N TYR A 65 -1.37 4.20 -7.93
CA TYR A 65 -1.20 3.82 -9.34
C TYR A 65 -1.16 5.04 -10.27
N GLY A 66 -1.77 6.16 -9.86
CA GLY A 66 -1.76 7.41 -10.62
C GLY A 66 -0.36 8.04 -10.69
N ASN A 67 0.39 7.98 -9.59
CA ASN A 67 1.75 8.52 -9.51
C ASN A 67 2.85 7.45 -9.73
N GLY A 68 2.49 6.16 -9.67
CA GLY A 68 3.40 5.04 -9.91
C GLY A 68 4.33 4.72 -8.72
N PHE A 69 3.95 5.15 -7.52
CA PHE A 69 4.69 4.92 -6.29
C PHE A 69 3.84 4.13 -5.30
N ALA A 70 4.51 3.31 -4.50
CA ALA A 70 3.95 2.71 -3.32
C ALA A 70 4.72 3.20 -2.10
N ALA A 71 4.04 3.25 -0.97
CA ALA A 71 4.66 3.60 0.29
C ALA A 71 4.17 2.67 1.39
N THR A 72 5.06 2.29 2.29
CA THR A 72 4.76 1.44 3.44
C THR A 72 5.22 2.14 4.70
N ARG A 73 4.29 2.38 5.62
CA ARG A 73 4.53 2.90 6.95
C ARG A 73 4.72 1.74 7.93
N LEU A 74 5.92 1.64 8.48
CA LEU A 74 6.28 0.67 9.51
C LEU A 74 6.07 1.30 10.89
N PHE A 75 5.05 0.85 11.64
CA PHE A 75 4.64 1.54 12.86
C PHE A 75 5.69 1.44 13.98
N GLN A 76 6.25 0.26 14.22
CA GLN A 76 7.30 0.06 15.23
C GLN A 76 8.55 0.90 14.95
N LYS A 77 8.94 0.96 13.67
CA LYS A 77 10.13 1.71 13.20
C LYS A 77 9.90 3.22 13.14
N LYS A 78 8.64 3.67 13.20
CA LYS A 78 8.23 5.07 13.00
C LYS A 78 8.81 5.66 11.70
N THR A 79 8.83 4.84 10.65
CA THR A 79 9.41 5.17 9.34
C THR A 79 8.38 4.93 8.23
N CYS A 80 8.40 5.79 7.22
CA CYS A 80 7.71 5.58 5.94
C CYS A 80 8.76 5.22 4.88
N ILE A 81 8.51 4.19 4.09
CA ILE A 81 9.40 3.79 2.99
C ILE A 81 8.62 3.95 1.70
N VAL A 82 9.14 4.74 0.76
CA VAL A 82 8.54 4.96 -0.55
C VAL A 82 9.38 4.27 -1.60
N HIS A 83 8.75 3.62 -2.57
CA HIS A 83 9.44 3.01 -3.70
C HIS A 83 8.60 3.15 -4.98
N LYS A 84 9.28 3.06 -6.13
CA LYS A 84 8.59 2.98 -7.42
C LYS A 84 7.93 1.62 -7.54
N MET A 85 6.72 1.57 -8.09
CA MET A 85 6.02 0.30 -8.29
C MET A 85 6.59 -0.45 -9.50
N ASN A 86 6.93 -1.74 -9.30
CA ASN A 86 7.23 -2.65 -10.40
C ASN A 86 5.92 -3.19 -11.01
N LYS A 87 5.55 -2.68 -12.19
CA LYS A 87 4.30 -3.05 -12.87
C LYS A 87 4.28 -4.47 -13.44
N GLU A 88 5.44 -5.13 -13.54
CA GLU A 88 5.55 -6.52 -14.01
C GLU A 88 5.31 -7.55 -12.89
N VAL A 89 5.48 -7.10 -11.64
CA VAL A 89 5.36 -7.93 -10.45
C VAL A 89 4.13 -7.57 -9.63
N MET A 90 3.91 -6.28 -9.35
CA MET A 90 2.74 -5.80 -8.61
C MET A 90 1.49 -5.84 -9.49
N PRO A 91 0.33 -6.28 -8.97
CA PRO A 91 -0.89 -6.37 -9.75
C PRO A 91 -1.41 -4.99 -10.16
N SER A 92 -2.05 -4.92 -11.33
CA SER A 92 -2.83 -3.75 -11.70
C SER A 92 -3.97 -3.51 -10.69
N ILE A 93 -4.47 -2.28 -10.59
CA ILE A 93 -5.60 -1.98 -9.69
C ILE A 93 -6.84 -2.76 -10.08
N GLN A 94 -7.06 -3.03 -11.39
CA GLN A 94 -8.17 -3.83 -11.88
C GLN A 94 -8.02 -5.31 -11.47
N SER A 95 -6.80 -5.84 -11.55
CA SER A 95 -6.50 -7.20 -11.09
C SER A 95 -6.71 -7.32 -9.58
N LEU A 96 -6.28 -6.32 -8.81
CA LEU A 96 -6.49 -6.28 -7.36
C LEU A 96 -7.99 -6.20 -7.01
N ASP A 97 -8.75 -5.36 -7.72
CA ASP A 97 -10.20 -5.21 -7.56
C ASP A 97 -10.95 -6.51 -7.88
N ALA A 98 -10.54 -7.24 -8.92
CA ALA A 98 -11.07 -8.56 -9.23
C ALA A 98 -10.78 -9.58 -8.11
N LEU A 99 -9.53 -9.63 -7.61
CA LEU A 99 -9.15 -10.53 -6.50
C LEU A 99 -9.97 -10.28 -5.23
N VAL A 100 -10.21 -9.01 -4.92
CA VAL A 100 -11.06 -8.56 -3.82
C VAL A 100 -12.50 -9.02 -4.04
N LYS A 101 -13.11 -8.69 -5.19
CA LYS A 101 -14.51 -9.03 -5.51
C LYS A 101 -14.77 -10.54 -5.52
N GLU A 102 -13.81 -11.32 -6.03
CA GLU A 102 -13.87 -12.77 -6.07
C GLU A 102 -13.57 -13.44 -4.71
N LYS A 103 -13.26 -12.63 -3.68
CA LYS A 103 -12.86 -13.09 -2.34
C LYS A 103 -11.66 -14.05 -2.37
N LYS A 104 -10.82 -13.97 -3.41
CA LYS A 104 -9.60 -14.80 -3.54
C LYS A 104 -8.51 -14.43 -2.53
N LEU A 105 -8.72 -13.31 -1.83
CA LEU A 105 -7.90 -12.88 -0.70
C LEU A 105 -8.47 -13.34 0.65
N GLN A 106 -9.55 -14.11 0.71
CA GLN A 106 -10.13 -14.63 1.96
C GLN A 106 -9.93 -16.16 2.05
N GLY A 107 -9.27 -16.65 3.11
CA GLY A 107 -9.02 -18.09 3.34
C GLY A 107 -7.57 -18.52 3.05
N LYS A 108 -7.35 -19.82 2.76
CA LYS A 108 -6.06 -20.29 2.22
C LYS A 108 -5.73 -19.42 1.02
N GLY A 109 -4.64 -18.65 1.08
CA GLY A 109 -4.24 -17.67 0.05
C GLY A 109 -4.41 -18.22 -1.37
N PRO A 110 -4.51 -17.34 -2.39
CA PRO A 110 -4.95 -17.73 -3.73
C PRO A 110 -4.21 -19.01 -4.15
N GLY A 111 -4.95 -20.10 -4.36
CA GLY A 111 -4.42 -21.46 -4.57
C GLY A 111 -3.57 -21.60 -5.84
N GLY A 112 -2.47 -20.87 -5.89
CA GLY A 112 -1.65 -20.56 -7.03
C GLY A 112 -0.17 -20.47 -6.63
N PRO A 113 0.68 -19.94 -7.53
CA PRO A 113 2.12 -19.87 -7.30
C PRO A 113 2.44 -19.07 -6.03
N PRO A 114 3.59 -19.35 -5.36
CA PRO A 114 4.07 -18.52 -4.26
C PRO A 114 4.12 -17.03 -4.62
N PRO A 115 3.98 -16.12 -3.64
CA PRO A 115 4.10 -14.69 -3.87
C PRO A 115 5.41 -14.37 -4.60
N LYS A 116 5.37 -13.41 -5.53
CA LYS A 116 6.61 -12.89 -6.11
C LYS A 116 7.31 -12.00 -5.07
N GLY A 117 8.61 -12.17 -4.92
CA GLY A 117 9.42 -11.35 -4.02
C GLY A 117 10.02 -10.15 -4.74
N LEU A 118 9.92 -8.96 -4.13
CA LEU A 118 10.65 -7.76 -4.50
C LEU A 118 11.56 -7.37 -3.33
N MET A 119 12.82 -7.04 -3.64
CA MET A 119 13.76 -6.53 -2.64
C MET A 119 14.19 -5.12 -3.02
N TYR A 120 14.16 -4.23 -2.04
CA TYR A 120 14.50 -2.82 -2.18
C TYR A 120 15.62 -2.45 -1.22
N SER A 121 16.62 -1.72 -1.71
CA SER A 121 17.64 -1.08 -0.87
C SER A 121 17.14 0.27 -0.41
N VAL A 122 17.08 0.50 0.90
CA VAL A 122 16.62 1.77 1.46
C VAL A 122 17.77 2.78 1.50
N ASN A 123 17.57 3.94 0.88
CA ASN A 123 18.51 5.04 0.95
C ASN A 123 18.55 5.58 2.39
N PRO A 124 19.74 5.72 3.02
CA PRO A 124 19.84 6.25 4.38
C PRO A 124 19.46 7.74 4.49
N ASN A 125 19.43 8.46 3.38
CA ASN A 125 19.02 9.87 3.36
C ASN A 125 17.50 10.00 3.34
N LYS A 126 16.99 10.89 4.19
CA LYS A 126 15.57 11.21 4.26
C LYS A 126 15.12 11.91 2.98
N VAL A 127 13.85 11.72 2.64
CA VAL A 127 13.18 12.49 1.61
C VAL A 127 12.75 13.84 2.18
N ASP A 128 13.22 14.92 1.57
CA ASP A 128 12.88 16.29 1.98
C ASP A 128 11.53 16.78 1.45
N ASP A 129 11.15 16.35 0.24
CA ASP A 129 9.89 16.73 -0.40
C ASP A 129 9.03 15.49 -0.70
N LEU A 130 7.97 15.32 0.07
CA LEU A 130 6.99 14.24 -0.11
C LEU A 130 6.02 14.49 -1.27
N SER A 131 5.87 15.74 -1.72
CA SER A 131 4.88 16.10 -2.75
C SER A 131 5.16 15.44 -4.09
N LYS A 132 6.43 15.10 -4.36
CA LYS A 132 6.88 14.36 -5.55
C LYS A 132 6.29 12.96 -5.69
N PHE A 133 5.69 12.41 -4.62
CA PHE A 133 5.08 11.08 -4.62
C PHE A 133 3.55 11.11 -4.71
N GLY A 134 2.95 12.29 -4.85
CA GLY A 134 1.50 12.46 -4.89
C GLY A 134 0.87 12.66 -3.51
N LYS A 135 -0.36 13.18 -3.52
CA LYS A 135 -1.07 13.65 -2.32
C LYS A 135 -1.36 12.51 -1.33
N ASN A 136 -1.66 11.30 -1.81
CA ASN A 136 -2.02 10.17 -0.96
C ASN A 136 -0.84 9.74 -0.09
N ILE A 137 0.32 9.51 -0.71
CA ILE A 137 1.56 9.15 -0.01
C ILE A 137 2.03 10.31 0.88
N ALA A 138 2.01 11.54 0.38
CA ALA A 138 2.40 12.71 1.16
C ALA A 138 1.55 12.90 2.43
N ASN A 139 0.26 12.55 2.38
CA ASN A 139 -0.61 12.58 3.56
C ASN A 139 -0.30 11.44 4.53
N MET A 140 -0.11 10.21 4.04
CA MET A 140 0.18 9.04 4.87
C MET A 140 1.52 9.17 5.61
N CYS A 141 2.55 9.67 4.93
CA CYS A 141 3.90 9.80 5.48
C CYS A 141 4.16 11.15 6.20
N ARG A 142 3.15 12.03 6.31
CA ARG A 142 3.35 13.38 6.88
C ARG A 142 3.83 13.32 8.34
N GLY A 143 4.93 14.01 8.63
CA GLY A 143 5.52 14.07 9.97
C GLY A 143 6.26 12.80 10.38
N ILE A 144 6.49 11.88 9.43
CA ILE A 144 7.20 10.61 9.65
C ILE A 144 8.51 10.65 8.85
N PRO A 145 9.65 10.29 9.45
CA PRO A 145 10.89 10.03 8.71
C PRO A 145 10.61 9.14 7.49
N THR A 146 10.84 9.69 6.30
CA THR A 146 10.52 9.00 5.05
C THR A 146 11.78 8.77 4.26
N TYR A 147 11.96 7.56 3.74
CA TYR A 147 13.13 7.16 2.95
C TYR A 147 12.67 6.60 1.62
N MET A 148 13.46 6.86 0.58
CA MET A 148 13.25 6.24 -0.73
C MET A 148 13.98 4.90 -0.76
N ALA A 149 13.36 3.89 -1.35
CA ALA A 149 13.99 2.61 -1.60
C ALA A 149 14.01 2.29 -3.10
N GLU A 150 15.13 1.74 -3.56
CA GLU A 150 15.37 1.39 -4.95
C GLU A 150 15.40 -0.12 -5.12
N GLU A 151 14.74 -0.60 -6.18
CA GLU A 151 14.64 -2.03 -6.44
C GLU A 151 16.01 -2.60 -6.76
N MET A 152 16.37 -3.68 -6.09
CA MET A 152 17.63 -4.39 -6.33
C MET A 152 17.53 -5.16 -7.64
N GLN A 153 18.54 -5.03 -8.50
CA GLN A 153 18.65 -5.85 -9.71
C GLN A 153 18.97 -7.29 -9.33
N GLU A 154 18.54 -8.27 -10.13
CA GLU A 154 18.71 -9.71 -9.83
C GLU A 154 20.14 -10.08 -9.43
N ALA A 155 21.14 -9.56 -10.15
CA ALA A 155 22.55 -9.82 -9.84
C ALA A 155 22.95 -9.35 -8.42
N SER A 156 22.37 -8.25 -7.93
CA SER A 156 22.67 -7.70 -6.60
C SER A 156 22.02 -8.48 -5.45
N LEU A 157 20.93 -9.20 -5.73
CA LEU A 157 20.24 -10.03 -4.73
C LEU A 157 21.15 -11.14 -4.18
N PHE A 158 21.98 -11.75 -5.03
CA PHE A 158 22.88 -12.84 -4.66
C PHE A 158 23.99 -12.44 -3.68
N PHE A 159 24.29 -11.14 -3.60
CA PHE A 159 25.40 -10.62 -2.80
C PHE A 159 24.94 -9.73 -1.65
N TYR A 160 23.64 -9.50 -1.51
CA TYR A 160 23.12 -8.67 -0.43
C TYR A 160 23.13 -9.43 0.89
N SER A 161 23.86 -8.91 1.88
CA SER A 161 24.04 -9.51 3.21
C SER A 161 23.50 -8.66 4.36
N GLY A 162 22.81 -7.56 4.06
CA GLY A 162 22.23 -6.68 5.08
C GLY A 162 20.92 -7.20 5.67
N THR A 163 20.45 -6.54 6.72
CA THR A 163 19.14 -6.82 7.31
C THR A 163 18.00 -6.31 6.42
N CYS A 164 16.89 -7.03 6.43
CA CYS A 164 15.68 -6.66 5.70
C CYS A 164 14.45 -6.80 6.60
N TYR A 165 13.48 -5.90 6.39
CA TYR A 165 12.13 -6.03 6.90
C TYR A 165 11.20 -6.43 5.75
N THR A 166 10.62 -7.62 5.85
CA THR A 166 9.75 -8.18 4.81
C THR A 166 8.28 -8.04 5.20
N THR A 167 7.50 -7.40 4.33
CA THR A 167 6.04 -7.36 4.40
C THR A 167 5.48 -8.30 3.34
N SER A 168 4.77 -9.35 3.75
CA SER A 168 3.94 -10.11 2.82
C SER A 168 2.64 -9.36 2.62
N ILE A 169 2.36 -8.90 1.41
CA ILE A 169 1.17 -8.11 1.09
C ILE A 169 0.17 -9.00 0.37
N LEU A 170 -0.97 -9.27 1.03
CA LEU A 170 -2.12 -10.01 0.51
C LEU A 170 -1.79 -11.41 -0.06
N TRP A 171 -0.64 -11.99 0.31
CA TRP A 171 -0.08 -13.22 -0.26
C TRP A 171 0.10 -13.21 -1.78
N ILE A 172 0.20 -12.03 -2.39
CA ILE A 172 0.45 -11.89 -3.83
C ILE A 172 1.86 -11.38 -4.13
N VAL A 173 2.40 -10.56 -3.23
CA VAL A 173 3.74 -10.00 -3.34
C VAL A 173 4.37 -9.91 -1.97
N ASP A 174 5.62 -10.35 -1.86
CA ASP A 174 6.46 -10.09 -0.70
C ASP A 174 7.37 -8.91 -1.03
N ILE A 175 7.37 -7.90 -0.17
CA ILE A 175 8.23 -6.72 -0.33
C ILE A 175 9.21 -6.67 0.84
N SER A 176 10.49 -6.74 0.52
CA SER A 176 11.58 -6.65 1.50
C SER A 176 12.28 -5.31 1.36
N PHE A 177 12.28 -4.52 2.43
CA PHE A 177 13.05 -3.29 2.54
C PHE A 177 14.33 -3.56 3.30
N CYS A 178 15.47 -3.23 2.74
CA CYS A 178 16.76 -3.64 3.28
C CYS A 178 17.69 -2.45 3.56
N GLY A 179 18.32 -2.46 4.73
CA GLY A 179 19.26 -1.44 5.20
C GLY A 179 18.98 -0.95 6.63
N ASP A 180 19.94 -0.25 7.23
CA ASP A 180 19.95 0.09 8.66
C ASP A 180 18.71 0.85 9.15
N THR A 181 18.07 1.62 8.26
CA THR A 181 16.83 2.38 8.56
C THR A 181 15.63 1.50 8.95
N VAL A 182 15.70 0.20 8.66
CA VAL A 182 14.68 -0.80 9.03
C VAL A 182 15.13 -1.73 10.16
N GLU A 183 16.30 -1.50 10.76
CA GLU A 183 16.78 -2.24 11.95
C GLU A 183 16.04 -1.79 13.22
N ASN A 184 16.07 -2.62 14.27
CA ASN A 184 15.39 -2.36 15.56
C ASN A 184 16.31 -1.61 16.51
#